data_AF-A0A6L3F344-F1
#
_entry.id   AF-A0A6L3F344-F1
#
_cell.length_a   1.000
_cell.length_b   1.000
_cell.length_c   1.000
_cell.angle_alpha   90.00
_cell.angle_beta   90.00
_cell.angle_gamma   90.00
#
_symmetry.space_group_name_H-M   'P 1'
#
loop_
_entity.id
_entity.type
_entity.pdbx_description
1 polymer ?
#
loop_
_entity_poly.entity_id
_entity_poly.type
_entity_poly.pdbx_seq_one_letter_code
_entity_poly.pdbx_strand_id
1 'polypeptide(L)'
;MKTFTIAAILNQEVDSTLGHVIYLIRDDQLVFYIGQSKRDVITRFQEHMQKPSKLGRIVTLNQPSSLNWSVDFYTMADCRPFVQQKSLLPMQAWEHFDMDMAESAMINRFNPIVNHDFNVNPTPLPANYRGHEVLTHLQTPILSDANTTHRVWLNKMSLAGWVYENAAQKVWRHKSGIVLAEDKVLPYRNSGTVPPIKN
;
A
#
# COMPACT_ATOMS: atom_id res chain seq x y z
N MET A 1 13.07 -4.88 -11.79
CA MET A 1 13.30 -3.84 -10.76
C MET A 1 14.39 -2.89 -11.24
N LYS A 2 14.22 -1.58 -11.01
CA LYS A 2 15.26 -0.56 -11.21
C LYS A 2 15.50 0.20 -9.90
N THR A 3 16.72 0.63 -9.64
CA THR A 3 17.09 1.36 -8.42
C THR A 3 17.76 2.67 -8.77
N PHE A 4 17.36 3.75 -8.11
CA PHE A 4 17.94 5.08 -8.25
C PHE A 4 18.14 5.71 -6.88
N THR A 5 18.97 6.75 -6.78
CA THR A 5 19.02 7.58 -5.58
C THR A 5 17.93 8.63 -5.60
N ILE A 6 17.55 9.16 -4.43
CA ILE A 6 16.66 10.32 -4.36
C ILE A 6 17.27 11.50 -5.13
N ALA A 7 18.59 11.73 -5.02
CA ALA A 7 19.28 12.77 -5.77
C ALA A 7 19.07 12.65 -7.28
N ALA A 8 19.29 11.46 -7.85
CA ALA A 8 19.13 11.23 -9.29
C ALA A 8 17.70 11.53 -9.76
N ILE A 9 16.68 11.13 -8.97
CA ILE A 9 15.28 11.42 -9.30
C ILE A 9 14.97 12.92 -9.23
N LEU A 10 15.49 13.62 -8.22
CA LEU A 10 15.29 15.05 -8.05
C LEU A 10 16.01 15.88 -9.12
N ASN A 11 17.18 15.43 -9.56
CA ASN A 11 17.97 16.03 -10.63
C ASN A 11 17.47 15.66 -12.04
N GLN A 12 16.43 14.83 -12.15
CA GLN A 12 15.86 14.37 -13.42
C GLN A 12 16.86 13.55 -14.26
N GLU A 13 17.77 12.83 -13.60
CA GLU A 13 18.78 11.95 -14.21
C GLU A 13 18.23 10.54 -14.51
N VAL A 14 16.90 10.36 -14.46
CA VAL A 14 16.24 9.05 -14.60
C VAL A 14 15.44 9.01 -15.89
N ASP A 15 15.94 8.26 -16.87
CA ASP A 15 15.43 8.29 -18.25
C ASP A 15 14.06 7.62 -18.45
N SER A 16 13.79 6.49 -17.78
CA SER A 16 12.51 5.79 -17.94
C SER A 16 12.22 4.74 -16.87
N THR A 17 10.99 4.81 -16.33
CA THR A 17 10.36 3.84 -15.43
C THR A 17 9.14 3.19 -16.07
N LEU A 18 9.03 3.19 -17.40
CA LEU A 18 7.88 2.62 -18.10
C LEU A 18 7.57 1.19 -17.62
N GLY A 19 6.30 0.92 -17.34
CA GLY A 19 5.83 -0.38 -16.83
C GLY A 19 6.04 -0.63 -15.34
N HIS A 20 6.74 0.26 -14.63
CA HIS A 20 6.87 0.19 -13.17
C HIS A 20 5.68 0.90 -12.53
N VAL A 21 5.11 0.26 -11.51
CA VAL A 21 3.86 0.71 -10.89
C VAL A 21 3.94 0.78 -9.37
N ILE A 22 4.94 0.16 -8.76
CA ILE A 22 5.24 0.25 -7.32
C ILE A 22 6.62 0.91 -7.15
N TYR A 23 6.77 1.72 -6.10
CA TYR A 23 8.03 2.29 -5.67
C TYR A 23 8.26 2.04 -4.18
N LEU A 24 9.52 1.76 -3.81
CA LEU A 24 9.95 1.49 -2.44
C LEU A 24 11.14 2.41 -2.13
N ILE A 25 11.11 3.08 -0.99
CA ILE A 25 12.15 4.02 -0.56
C ILE A 25 12.85 3.46 0.66
N ARG A 26 14.17 3.35 0.62
CA ARG A 26 14.97 2.77 1.70
C ARG A 26 16.35 3.39 1.86
N ASP A 27 16.85 3.32 3.08
CA ASP A 27 18.27 3.54 3.40
C ASP A 27 18.88 2.20 3.78
N ASP A 28 19.72 1.66 2.89
CA ASP A 28 20.20 0.28 2.95
C ASP A 28 19.07 -0.74 3.16
N GLN A 29 18.98 -1.39 4.33
CA GLN A 29 17.93 -2.38 4.64
C GLN A 29 16.66 -1.76 5.22
N LEU A 30 16.70 -0.50 5.65
CA LEU A 30 15.60 0.15 6.34
C LEU A 30 14.62 0.75 5.33
N VAL A 31 13.42 0.15 5.25
CA VAL A 31 12.38 0.64 4.34
C VAL A 31 11.55 1.73 5.00
N PHE A 32 11.52 2.91 4.37
CA PHE A 32 10.72 4.03 4.84
C PHE A 32 9.30 3.97 4.32
N TYR A 33 9.12 3.69 3.03
CA TYR A 33 7.83 3.83 2.40
C TYR A 33 7.71 2.95 1.16
N ILE A 34 6.51 2.43 0.94
CA ILE A 34 6.11 1.74 -0.29
C ILE A 34 4.85 2.42 -0.81
N GLY A 35 4.81 2.71 -2.10
CA GLY A 35 3.66 3.32 -2.73
C GLY A 35 3.45 2.81 -4.15
N GLN A 36 2.28 3.09 -4.70
CA GLN A 36 1.93 2.74 -6.08
C GLN A 36 1.54 3.95 -6.94
N SER A 37 1.66 3.81 -8.25
CA SER A 37 1.19 4.79 -9.24
C SER A 37 0.79 4.10 -10.54
N LYS A 38 -0.43 4.38 -11.03
CA LYS A 38 -0.94 3.86 -12.32
C LYS A 38 -0.41 4.63 -13.54
N ARG A 39 0.08 5.85 -13.33
CA ARG A 39 0.49 6.76 -14.41
C ARG A 39 2.01 6.75 -14.56
N ASP A 40 2.67 7.23 -13.52
CA ASP A 40 4.13 7.32 -13.45
C ASP A 40 4.56 7.35 -11.98
N VAL A 41 5.51 6.48 -11.63
CA VAL A 41 6.06 6.36 -10.27
C VAL A 41 7.00 7.53 -9.93
N ILE A 42 7.69 8.12 -10.92
CA ILE A 42 8.60 9.26 -10.69
C ILE A 42 7.79 10.49 -10.32
N THR A 43 6.79 10.85 -11.14
CA THR A 43 5.89 11.98 -10.88
C THR A 43 5.25 11.84 -9.51
N ARG A 44 4.75 10.64 -9.17
CA ARG A 44 4.13 10.41 -7.86
C ARG A 44 5.12 10.59 -6.70
N PHE A 45 6.35 10.13 -6.85
CA PHE A 45 7.41 10.38 -5.87
C PHE A 45 7.72 11.88 -5.74
N GLN A 46 7.84 12.61 -6.84
CA GLN A 46 8.08 14.06 -6.83
C GLN A 46 6.93 14.83 -6.16
N GLU A 47 5.67 14.41 -6.36
CA GLU A 47 4.52 14.99 -5.64
C GLU A 47 4.66 14.87 -4.12
N HIS A 48 5.20 13.76 -3.62
CA HIS A 48 5.47 13.58 -2.19
C HIS A 48 6.51 14.57 -1.66
N MET A 49 7.46 14.98 -2.50
CA MET A 49 8.51 15.95 -2.14
C MET A 49 8.00 17.39 -2.17
N GLN A 50 7.02 17.70 -3.03
CA GLN A 50 6.46 19.03 -3.17
C GLN A 50 5.34 19.33 -2.16
N LYS A 51 4.53 18.33 -1.82
CA LYS A 51 3.40 18.48 -0.90
C LYS A 51 3.79 18.07 0.51
N PRO A 52 3.16 18.64 1.56
CA PRO A 52 3.40 18.23 2.94
C PRO A 52 2.91 16.79 3.16
N SER A 53 3.79 15.83 2.90
CA SER A 53 3.56 14.41 3.14
C SER A 53 4.53 13.90 4.19
N LYS A 54 4.17 12.83 4.92
CA LYS A 54 5.05 12.22 5.94
C LYS A 54 6.39 11.82 5.32
N LEU A 55 6.34 11.20 4.14
CA LEU A 55 7.52 10.81 3.37
C LEU A 55 8.38 12.04 3.02
N GLY A 56 7.79 13.06 2.40
CA GLY A 56 8.50 14.29 2.03
C GLY A 56 9.20 14.93 3.23
N ARG A 57 8.48 15.05 4.36
CA ARG A 57 9.04 15.60 5.61
C ARG A 57 10.23 14.78 6.11
N ILE A 58 10.14 13.45 6.13
CA ILE A 58 11.24 12.58 6.59
C ILE A 58 12.45 12.72 5.66
N VAL A 59 12.25 12.74 4.35
CA VAL A 59 13.35 12.96 3.39
C VAL A 59 14.01 14.30 3.65
N THR A 60 13.24 15.39 3.74
CA THR A 60 13.77 16.75 3.97
C THR A 60 14.54 16.85 5.30
N LEU A 61 14.00 16.33 6.40
CA LEU A 61 14.62 16.43 7.73
C LEU A 61 15.96 15.69 7.82
N ASN A 62 16.15 14.63 7.04
CA ASN A 62 17.34 13.80 7.02
C ASN A 62 18.34 14.16 5.90
N GLN A 63 18.16 15.30 5.23
CA GLN A 63 19.19 15.82 4.32
C GLN A 63 20.45 16.26 5.09
N PRO A 64 21.65 16.13 4.49
CA PRO A 64 21.89 15.69 3.10
C PRO A 64 21.89 14.18 2.90
N SER A 65 21.97 13.37 3.97
CA SER A 65 22.13 11.91 3.88
C SER A 65 21.02 11.25 3.08
N SER A 66 19.78 11.75 3.20
CA SER A 66 18.61 11.21 2.48
C SER A 66 18.70 11.31 0.96
N LEU A 67 19.56 12.16 0.41
CA LEU A 67 19.78 12.23 -1.02
C LEU A 67 20.41 10.95 -1.60
N ASN A 68 21.11 10.18 -0.76
CA ASN A 68 21.72 8.89 -1.12
C ASN A 68 20.79 7.69 -0.88
N TRP A 69 19.60 7.90 -0.31
CA TRP A 69 18.64 6.83 -0.14
C TRP A 69 18.21 6.27 -1.50
N SER A 70 17.94 4.97 -1.51
CA SER A 70 17.54 4.24 -2.71
C SER A 70 16.02 4.31 -2.89
N VAL A 71 15.61 4.45 -4.15
CA VAL A 71 14.23 4.32 -4.61
C VAL A 71 14.20 3.19 -5.64
N ASP A 72 13.58 2.09 -5.23
CA ASP A 72 13.41 0.89 -6.04
C ASP A 72 12.05 0.93 -6.73
N PHE A 73 12.05 0.87 -8.06
CA PHE A 73 10.86 0.77 -8.88
C PHE A 73 10.63 -0.68 -9.31
N TYR A 74 9.39 -1.14 -9.16
CA TYR A 74 8.97 -2.51 -9.46
C TYR A 74 7.86 -2.53 -10.51
N THR A 75 8.00 -3.43 -11.46
CA THR A 75 6.90 -3.86 -12.32
C THR A 75 5.99 -4.82 -11.56
N MET A 76 4.79 -5.10 -12.10
CA MET A 76 3.92 -6.15 -11.54
C MET A 76 4.60 -7.52 -11.52
N ALA A 77 5.41 -7.84 -12.54
CA ALA A 77 6.14 -9.10 -12.60
C ALA A 77 7.15 -9.22 -11.46
N ASP A 78 7.86 -8.13 -11.14
CA ASP A 78 8.81 -8.10 -10.01
C ASP A 78 8.10 -8.31 -8.65
N CYS A 79 6.83 -7.91 -8.54
CA CYS A 79 6.08 -8.01 -7.29
C CYS A 79 5.53 -9.42 -7.00
N ARG A 80 5.49 -10.30 -8.00
CA ARG A 80 4.90 -11.64 -7.92
C ARG A 80 5.40 -12.47 -6.71
N PRO A 81 6.71 -12.52 -6.40
CA PRO A 81 7.21 -13.32 -5.29
C PRO A 81 6.67 -12.87 -3.92
N PHE A 82 6.41 -11.58 -3.73
CA PHE A 82 5.90 -11.05 -2.46
C PHE A 82 4.43 -11.42 -2.26
N VAL A 83 3.64 -11.39 -3.33
CA VAL A 83 2.23 -11.77 -3.26
C VAL A 83 2.12 -13.28 -3.00
N GLN A 84 2.95 -14.11 -3.65
CA GLN A 84 3.01 -15.58 -3.49
C GLN A 84 3.17 -16.04 -2.05
N GLN A 85 3.98 -15.33 -1.25
CA GLN A 85 4.20 -15.69 0.15
C GLN A 85 2.96 -15.51 1.05
N LYS A 86 1.96 -14.73 0.62
CA LYS A 86 0.79 -14.38 1.45
C LYS A 86 -0.43 -15.28 1.24
N SER A 87 -0.49 -16.02 0.14
CA SER A 87 -1.70 -16.73 -0.27
C SER A 87 -1.58 -18.23 -0.05
N LEU A 88 -2.54 -18.79 0.70
CA LEU A 88 -2.75 -20.23 0.85
C LEU A 88 -3.47 -20.85 -0.36
N LEU A 89 -3.81 -20.05 -1.38
CA LEU A 89 -4.57 -20.52 -2.54
C LEU A 89 -3.65 -21.10 -3.62
N PRO A 90 -4.09 -22.15 -4.35
CA PRO A 90 -3.32 -22.79 -5.41
C PRO A 90 -2.83 -21.81 -6.48
N MET A 91 -1.69 -22.14 -7.10
CA MET A 91 -1.01 -21.38 -8.18
C MET A 91 -1.90 -20.96 -9.37
N GLN A 92 -3.11 -21.51 -9.53
CA GLN A 92 -4.05 -21.17 -10.60
C GLN A 92 -4.89 -19.90 -10.34
N ALA A 93 -4.98 -19.39 -9.11
CA ALA A 93 -5.74 -18.16 -8.80
C ALA A 93 -4.96 -16.85 -9.10
N TRP A 94 -3.79 -16.93 -9.73
CA TRP A 94 -2.79 -15.85 -9.79
C TRP A 94 -2.81 -15.03 -11.07
N GLU A 95 -3.65 -15.40 -12.03
CA GLU A 95 -3.76 -14.67 -13.31
C GLU A 95 -4.31 -13.24 -13.13
N HIS A 96 -4.77 -12.87 -11.93
CA HIS A 96 -5.46 -11.61 -11.66
C HIS A 96 -5.02 -10.88 -10.38
N PHE A 97 -3.75 -10.94 -9.97
CA PHE A 97 -3.30 -10.06 -8.88
C PHE A 97 -3.08 -8.64 -9.38
N ASP A 98 -3.62 -7.66 -8.64
CA ASP A 98 -3.58 -6.25 -8.99
C ASP A 98 -2.53 -5.47 -8.18
N MET A 99 -2.41 -4.18 -8.46
CA MET A 99 -1.42 -3.32 -7.81
C MET A 99 -1.69 -3.15 -6.30
N ASP A 100 -2.96 -3.15 -5.88
CA ASP A 100 -3.32 -3.05 -4.45
C ASP A 100 -2.85 -4.30 -3.68
N MET A 101 -3.01 -5.49 -4.29
CA MET A 101 -2.48 -6.74 -3.74
C MET A 101 -0.94 -6.72 -3.67
N ALA A 102 -0.27 -6.20 -4.71
CA ALA A 102 1.18 -6.09 -4.76
C ALA A 102 1.72 -5.14 -3.68
N GLU A 103 1.17 -3.92 -3.60
CA GLU A 103 1.52 -2.92 -2.58
C GLU A 103 1.30 -3.50 -1.18
N SER A 104 0.13 -4.09 -0.92
CA SER A 104 -0.17 -4.71 0.36
C SER A 104 0.82 -5.82 0.71
N ALA A 105 1.15 -6.72 -0.23
CA ALA A 105 2.10 -7.79 0.01
C ALA A 105 3.49 -7.26 0.36
N MET A 106 3.96 -6.24 -0.36
CA MET A 106 5.25 -5.61 -0.09
C MET A 106 5.26 -4.89 1.26
N ILE A 107 4.22 -4.13 1.61
CA ILE A 107 4.10 -3.48 2.92
C ILE A 107 4.19 -4.52 4.05
N ASN A 108 3.50 -5.65 3.94
CA ASN A 108 3.59 -6.72 4.95
C ASN A 108 4.97 -7.38 5.00
N ARG A 109 5.65 -7.51 3.85
CA ARG A 109 6.97 -8.15 3.77
C ARG A 109 8.08 -7.29 4.39
N PHE A 110 8.01 -5.98 4.18
CA PHE A 110 9.08 -5.04 4.50
C PHE A 110 8.81 -4.17 5.73
N ASN A 111 7.57 -4.13 6.22
CA ASN A 111 7.15 -3.34 7.37
C ASN A 111 7.64 -1.88 7.33
N PRO A 112 7.36 -1.12 6.25
CA PRO A 112 7.86 0.24 6.09
C PRO A 112 7.44 1.15 7.24
N ILE A 113 8.32 2.09 7.59
CA ILE A 113 8.13 3.04 8.71
C ILE A 113 6.88 3.90 8.51
N VAL A 114 6.64 4.42 7.30
CA VAL A 114 5.69 5.52 7.06
C VAL A 114 4.28 5.05 6.65
N ASN A 115 4.10 3.81 6.17
CA ASN A 115 2.80 3.29 5.73
C ASN A 115 1.88 2.86 6.89
N HIS A 116 1.77 3.65 7.96
CA HIS A 116 0.97 3.32 9.16
C HIS A 116 -0.48 2.89 8.86
N ASP A 117 -1.12 3.49 7.85
CA ASP A 117 -2.52 3.20 7.54
C ASP A 117 -2.73 1.77 7.00
N PHE A 118 -1.67 1.16 6.45
CA PHE A 118 -1.69 -0.15 5.80
C PHE A 118 -0.71 -1.16 6.41
N ASN A 119 0.08 -0.71 7.38
CA ASN A 119 1.06 -1.51 8.09
C ASN A 119 0.64 -1.65 9.56
N VAL A 120 0.25 -2.86 9.96
CA VAL A 120 -0.19 -3.16 11.33
C VAL A 120 0.96 -3.05 12.32
N ASN A 121 2.20 -3.30 11.87
CA ASN A 121 3.39 -3.27 12.71
C ASN A 121 4.53 -2.52 11.99
N PRO A 122 4.44 -1.19 11.88
CA PRO A 122 5.48 -0.38 11.26
C PRO A 122 6.80 -0.50 12.01
N THR A 123 7.88 -0.67 11.26
CA THR A 123 9.23 -0.63 11.84
C THR A 123 9.40 0.71 12.56
N PRO A 124 9.82 0.73 13.84
CA PRO A 124 10.11 1.97 14.52
C PRO A 124 11.21 2.74 13.80
N LEU A 125 11.08 4.07 13.71
CA LEU A 125 12.14 4.90 13.19
C LEU A 125 13.37 4.79 14.12
N PRO A 126 14.58 4.47 13.62
CA PRO A 126 15.77 4.43 14.48
C PRO A 126 16.17 5.82 14.99
N ALA A 127 16.82 5.86 16.16
CA ALA A 127 17.14 7.11 16.87
C ALA A 127 18.08 8.06 16.11
N ASN A 128 18.89 7.53 15.18
CA ASN A 128 19.79 8.33 14.35
C ASN A 128 19.07 9.11 13.24
N TYR A 129 17.81 8.79 12.95
CA TYR A 129 17.00 9.56 12.00
C TYR A 129 16.20 10.65 12.71
N ARG A 130 16.05 11.79 12.03
CA ARG A 130 15.18 12.89 12.45
C ARG A 130 13.74 12.62 11.99
N GLY A 131 12.77 13.27 12.64
CA GLY A 131 11.36 13.20 12.25
C GLY A 131 10.52 12.25 13.09
N HIS A 132 10.98 11.85 14.28
CA HIS A 132 10.17 11.07 15.23
C HIS A 132 8.86 11.78 15.56
N GLU A 133 8.91 13.10 15.73
CA GLU A 133 7.76 13.97 15.96
C GLU A 133 6.74 13.93 14.81
N VAL A 134 7.22 13.76 13.58
CA VAL A 134 6.37 13.64 12.38
C VAL A 134 5.55 12.35 12.41
N LEU A 135 6.09 11.31 13.03
CA LEU A 135 5.47 9.99 13.14
C LEU A 135 4.56 9.86 14.37
N THR A 136 4.89 10.52 15.49
CA THR A 136 4.15 10.39 16.75
C THR A 136 2.76 11.02 16.73
N HIS A 137 2.51 12.05 15.92
CA HIS A 137 1.18 12.69 15.84
C HIS A 137 0.09 11.82 15.18
N LEU A 138 0.35 10.53 14.99
CA LEU A 138 -0.49 9.59 14.26
C LEU A 138 -0.80 8.32 15.06
N GLN A 139 -0.29 8.21 16.30
CA GLN A 139 -0.70 7.18 17.25
C GLN A 139 -2.10 7.50 17.81
N THR A 140 -3.09 7.67 16.95
CA THR A 140 -4.43 7.24 17.37
C THR A 140 -4.39 5.73 17.22
N PRO A 141 -4.57 4.93 18.28
CA PRO A 141 -4.60 3.49 18.16
C PRO A 141 -5.79 3.13 17.28
N ILE A 142 -5.53 2.85 16.00
CA ILE A 142 -6.46 2.05 15.22
C ILE A 142 -6.32 0.67 15.88
N LEU A 143 -7.31 0.32 16.71
CA LEU A 143 -7.50 -1.03 17.23
C LEU A 143 -7.18 -2.01 16.08
N SER A 144 -6.04 -2.69 16.22
CA SER A 144 -5.54 -3.64 15.24
C SER A 144 -6.40 -4.91 15.32
N ASP A 145 -7.59 -4.87 14.74
CA ASP A 145 -8.33 -6.10 14.48
C ASP A 145 -7.60 -6.90 13.41
N ALA A 146 -7.59 -8.23 13.58
CA ALA A 146 -6.89 -9.26 12.80
C ALA A 146 -7.32 -9.39 11.31
N ASN A 147 -7.68 -8.28 10.66
CA ASN A 147 -8.56 -8.23 9.49
C ASN A 147 -7.94 -7.52 8.27
N THR A 148 -6.63 -7.64 8.03
CA THR A 148 -6.03 -7.10 6.79
C THR A 148 -6.55 -7.79 5.53
N THR A 149 -6.93 -9.07 5.60
CA THR A 149 -7.66 -9.78 4.52
C THR A 149 -9.04 -9.17 4.27
N HIS A 150 -9.72 -8.73 5.32
CA HIS A 150 -10.99 -8.02 5.17
C HIS A 150 -10.80 -6.69 4.46
N ARG A 151 -9.69 -5.96 4.69
CA ARG A 151 -9.44 -4.65 4.07
C ARG A 151 -9.21 -4.71 2.55
N VAL A 152 -8.38 -5.65 2.07
CA VAL A 152 -8.18 -5.83 0.61
C VAL A 152 -9.50 -6.17 -0.07
N TRP A 153 -10.31 -7.00 0.57
CA TRP A 153 -11.60 -7.39 0.02
C TRP A 153 -12.68 -6.29 0.17
N LEU A 154 -12.67 -5.52 1.27
CA LEU A 154 -13.48 -4.30 1.46
C LEU A 154 -13.20 -3.29 0.33
N ASN A 155 -11.94 -3.13 -0.07
CA ASN A 155 -11.57 -2.28 -1.20
C ASN A 155 -12.18 -2.79 -2.50
N LYS A 156 -12.03 -4.09 -2.80
CA LYS A 156 -12.63 -4.70 -4.00
C LYS A 156 -14.16 -4.54 -4.04
N MET A 157 -14.83 -4.73 -2.90
CA MET A 157 -16.26 -4.51 -2.76
C MET A 157 -16.66 -3.04 -2.94
N SER A 158 -15.92 -2.13 -2.31
CA SER A 158 -16.15 -0.69 -2.44
C SER A 158 -16.02 -0.23 -3.89
N LEU A 159 -15.05 -0.77 -4.63
CA LEU A 159 -14.89 -0.54 -6.07
C LEU A 159 -16.07 -1.07 -6.88
N ALA A 160 -16.68 -2.19 -6.46
CA ALA A 160 -17.90 -2.73 -7.04
C ALA A 160 -19.18 -2.05 -6.51
N GLY A 161 -19.06 -0.95 -5.75
CA GLY A 161 -20.18 -0.18 -5.22
C GLY A 161 -20.81 -0.71 -3.93
N TRP A 162 -20.24 -1.74 -3.30
CA TRP A 162 -20.66 -2.29 -2.02
C TRP A 162 -19.89 -1.63 -0.87
N VAL A 163 -20.60 -0.95 0.02
CA VAL A 163 -20.03 -0.22 1.16
C VAL A 163 -20.50 -0.87 2.45
N TYR A 164 -19.58 -1.11 3.37
CA TYR A 164 -19.91 -1.57 4.72
C TYR A 164 -20.42 -0.38 5.53
N GLU A 165 -21.70 -0.37 5.88
CA GLU A 165 -22.38 0.84 6.37
C GLU A 165 -22.53 0.85 7.90
N ASN A 166 -22.63 -0.33 8.53
CA ASN A 166 -22.88 -0.42 9.96
C ASN A 166 -22.16 -1.61 10.61
N ALA A 167 -21.19 -1.32 11.47
CA ALA A 167 -20.46 -2.33 12.23
C ALA A 167 -21.30 -3.07 13.28
N ALA A 168 -22.34 -2.43 13.82
CA ALA A 168 -23.24 -3.04 14.81
C ALA A 168 -24.23 -4.01 14.16
N GLN A 169 -24.74 -3.67 12.96
CA GLN A 169 -25.68 -4.51 12.21
C GLN A 169 -24.99 -5.46 11.23
N LYS A 170 -23.70 -5.25 10.95
CA LYS A 170 -22.89 -5.99 9.99
C LYS A 170 -23.57 -6.09 8.62
N VAL A 171 -23.89 -4.94 8.03
CA VAL A 171 -24.57 -4.85 6.73
C VAL A 171 -23.76 -4.09 5.69
N TRP A 172 -23.94 -4.53 4.45
CA TRP A 172 -23.32 -4.01 3.24
C TRP A 172 -24.40 -3.41 2.33
N ARG A 173 -24.20 -2.18 1.88
CA ARG A 173 -25.11 -1.51 0.95
C ARG A 173 -24.45 -1.32 -0.40
N HIS A 174 -25.14 -1.74 -1.45
CA HIS A 174 -24.79 -1.39 -2.82
C HIS A 174 -25.46 -0.09 -3.23
N LYS A 175 -24.83 0.69 -4.12
CA LYS A 175 -25.41 1.93 -4.69
C LYS A 175 -26.76 1.74 -5.40
N SER A 176 -27.10 0.51 -5.81
CA SER A 176 -28.43 0.19 -6.36
C SER A 176 -29.52 0.05 -5.30
N GLY A 177 -29.21 0.25 -4.02
CA GLY A 177 -30.14 0.12 -2.90
C GLY A 177 -30.19 -1.27 -2.25
N ILE A 178 -29.53 -2.28 -2.83
CA ILE A 178 -29.47 -3.63 -2.26
C ILE A 178 -28.67 -3.60 -0.96
N VAL A 179 -29.19 -4.26 0.08
CA VAL A 179 -28.51 -4.44 1.36
C VAL A 179 -28.30 -5.93 1.62
N LEU A 180 -27.08 -6.33 1.96
CA LEU A 180 -26.74 -7.69 2.36
C LEU A 180 -26.21 -7.71 3.79
N ALA A 181 -26.62 -8.71 4.57
CA ALA A 181 -26.00 -9.01 5.85
C ALA A 181 -24.63 -9.69 5.65
N GLU A 182 -23.74 -9.52 6.62
CA GLU A 182 -22.37 -10.05 6.60
C GLU A 182 -22.32 -11.56 6.36
N ASP A 183 -23.26 -12.34 6.89
CA ASP A 183 -23.34 -13.79 6.66
C ASP A 183 -23.60 -14.14 5.18
N LYS A 184 -24.37 -13.31 4.48
CA LYS A 184 -24.65 -13.46 3.04
C LYS A 184 -23.49 -13.04 2.17
N VAL A 185 -22.65 -12.17 2.71
CA VAL A 185 -21.49 -11.61 2.04
C VAL A 185 -20.26 -12.49 2.23
N LEU A 186 -20.20 -13.22 3.35
CA LEU A 186 -19.09 -14.10 3.73
C LEU A 186 -18.69 -15.14 2.66
N PRO A 187 -19.62 -15.83 1.95
CA PRO A 187 -19.25 -16.76 0.88
C PRO A 187 -18.54 -16.08 -0.30
N TYR A 188 -18.95 -14.86 -0.65
CA TYR A 188 -18.32 -14.06 -1.70
C TYR A 188 -16.94 -13.59 -1.26
N ARG A 189 -16.78 -13.25 0.02
CA ARG A 189 -15.47 -12.96 0.61
C ARG A 189 -14.52 -14.14 0.53
N ASN A 190 -14.98 -15.33 0.93
CA ASN A 190 -14.15 -16.53 0.94
C ASN A 190 -13.79 -17.00 -0.46
N SER A 191 -14.65 -16.77 -1.46
CA SER A 191 -14.40 -17.12 -2.87
C SER A 191 -13.73 -16.01 -3.67
N GLY A 192 -13.54 -14.81 -3.11
CA GLY A 192 -13.01 -13.64 -3.82
C GLY A 192 -13.93 -13.09 -4.92
N THR A 193 -15.19 -13.50 -4.94
CA THR A 193 -16.21 -13.04 -5.90
C THR A 193 -17.01 -11.87 -5.35
N VAL A 194 -17.84 -11.22 -6.17
CA VAL A 194 -18.73 -10.12 -5.76
C VAL A 194 -20.18 -10.64 -5.78
N PRO A 195 -21.01 -10.30 -4.77
CA PRO A 195 -22.42 -10.65 -4.78
C PRO A 195 -23.11 -10.13 -6.05
N PRO A 196 -23.95 -10.95 -6.70
CA PRO A 196 -24.67 -10.52 -7.89
C PRO A 196 -25.67 -9.42 -7.53
N ILE A 197 -25.70 -8.37 -8.33
CA ILE A 197 -26.70 -7.31 -8.26
C ILE A 197 -27.86 -7.78 -9.15
N LYS A 198 -28.84 -8.47 -8.56
CA LYS A 198 -30.08 -8.79 -9.27
C LYS A 198 -31.02 -7.59 -9.14
N ASN A 199 -31.42 -7.03 -10.27
CA ASN A 199 -32.49 -6.04 -10.35
C ASN A 199 -33.84 -6.70 -10.06
#